data_AF-E1NUR6-F1
#
_entry.id   AF-E1NUR6-F1
#
_cell.length_a   1.000
_cell.length_b   1.000
_cell.length_c   1.000
_cell.angle_alpha   90.00
_cell.angle_beta   90.00
_cell.angle_gamma   90.00
#
_symmetry.space_group_name_H-M   'P 1'
#
loop_
_entity.id
_entity.type
_entity.pdbx_description
1 polymer ?
#
loop_
_entity_poly.entity_id
_entity_poly.type
_entity_poly.pdbx_seq_one_letter_code
_entity_poly.pdbx_strand_id
1 'polypeptide(L)' 'MTIDGETYLVLHVGRMVADNMHAIGHCVLFFVDKLPEKTLHNAIYLQKDDEEPMPQFKQGDWISYEHR' A
#
# COMPACT_ATOMS: atom_id res chain seq x y z
N MET A 1 4.48 3.56 -4.57
CA MET A 1 3.90 2.25 -4.96
C MET A 1 3.01 2.52 -6.14
N THR A 2 3.13 1.73 -7.21
CA THR A 2 2.31 1.93 -8.42
C THR A 2 1.35 0.76 -8.57
N ILE A 3 0.06 1.06 -8.66
CA ILE A 3 -1.04 0.11 -8.82
C ILE A 3 -1.73 0.48 -10.13
N ASP A 4 -1.64 -0.39 -11.14
CA ASP A 4 -2.21 -0.18 -12.48
C ASP A 4 -1.92 1.21 -13.10
N GLY A 5 -0.66 1.65 -12.99
CA GLY A 5 -0.21 2.94 -13.53
C GLY A 5 -0.46 4.15 -12.62
N GLU A 6 -1.29 4.01 -11.58
CA GLU A 6 -1.49 5.05 -10.58
C GLU A 6 -0.44 4.94 -9.48
N THR A 7 0.26 6.04 -9.18
CA THR A 7 1.37 6.04 -8.24
C THR A 7 0.98 6.73 -6.94
N TYR A 8 0.96 5.95 -5.87
CA TYR A 8 0.71 6.42 -4.51
C TYR A 8 2.01 6.65 -3.76
N LEU A 9 2.08 7.76 -3.03
CA LEU A 9 3.14 8.02 -2.06
C LEU A 9 2.99 7.05 -0.87
N VAL A 10 4.07 6.36 -0.53
CA VAL A 10 4.09 5.46 0.64
C VAL A 10 4.44 6.29 1.87
N LEU A 11 3.50 6.39 2.82
CA LEU A 11 3.67 7.14 4.06
C LEU A 11 4.35 6.31 5.15
N HIS A 12 4.05 5.01 5.20
CA HIS A 12 4.61 4.09 6.18
C HIS A 12 4.57 2.64 5.68
N VAL A 13 5.60 1.87 6.03
CA VAL A 13 5.66 0.43 5.81
C VAL A 13 5.82 -0.25 7.17
N GLY A 14 4.87 -1.10 7.52
CA GLY A 14 4.92 -1.88 8.75
C GLY A 14 6.08 -2.89 8.74
N ARG A 15 6.70 -3.09 9.91
CA ARG A 15 7.91 -3.92 10.07
C ARG A 15 7.78 -5.37 9.60
N MET A 16 6.58 -5.94 9.53
CA MET A 16 6.34 -7.32 9.09
C MET A 16 5.98 -7.43 7.61
N VAL A 17 5.85 -6.31 6.88
CA VAL A 17 5.48 -6.35 5.46
C VAL A 17 6.50 -7.12 4.65
N ALA A 18 7.80 -6.85 4.83
CA ALA A 18 8.85 -7.53 4.07
C ALA A 18 8.82 -9.05 4.29
N ASP A 19 8.78 -9.48 5.56
CA ASP A 19 8.74 -10.90 5.92
C ASP A 19 7.46 -11.59 5.40
N ASN A 20 6.29 -10.96 5.56
CA ASN A 20 5.02 -11.53 5.10
C ASN A 20 4.93 -11.60 3.57
N MET A 21 5.47 -10.61 2.86
CA MET A 21 5.53 -10.63 1.40
C MET A 21 6.48 -11.73 0.91
N HIS A 22 7.63 -11.90 1.56
CA HIS A 22 8.57 -12.96 1.20
C HIS A 22 8.02 -14.36 1.49
N ALA A 23 7.38 -14.56 2.65
CA ALA A 23 6.92 -15.87 3.08
C ALA A 23 5.64 -16.32 2.36
N ILE A 24 4.66 -15.42 2.21
CA ILE A 24 3.30 -15.77 1.76
C ILE A 24 2.67 -14.74 0.79
N GLY A 25 3.42 -13.74 0.34
CA GLY A 25 2.89 -12.72 -0.57
C GLY A 25 1.79 -11.85 0.05
N HIS A 26 1.82 -11.62 1.36
CA HIS A 26 0.74 -10.94 2.09
C HIS A 26 1.12 -9.55 2.58
N CYS A 27 0.24 -8.58 2.34
CA CYS A 27 0.23 -7.27 3.00
C CYS A 27 -1.20 -6.70 3.07
N VAL A 28 -1.39 -5.67 3.91
CA VAL A 28 -2.63 -4.87 3.93
C VAL A 28 -2.32 -3.49 3.37
N LEU A 29 -3.10 -3.03 2.39
CA LEU A 29 -2.98 -1.67 1.86
C LEU A 29 -4.01 -0.76 2.54
N PHE A 30 -3.55 0.34 3.13
CA PHE A 30 -4.40 1.40 3.65
C PHE A 30 -4.24 2.65 2.80
N PHE A 31 -5.34 3.15 2.26
CA PHE A 31 -5.39 4.42 1.55
C PHE A 31 -5.91 5.48 2.52
N VAL A 32 -5.09 6.45 2.87
CA VAL A 32 -5.39 7.44 3.92
C VAL A 32 -4.96 8.84 3.51
N ASP A 33 -5.74 9.83 3.93
CA ASP A 33 -5.40 11.26 3.81
C ASP A 33 -4.26 11.66 4.76
N LYS A 34 -4.16 10.97 5.91
CA LYS A 34 -3.15 11.19 6.93
C LYS A 34 -2.79 9.88 7.64
N LEU A 35 -1.51 9.73 7.97
CA LEU A 35 -1.04 8.59 8.75
C LEU A 35 -1.67 8.60 10.17
N PRO A 36 -2.32 7.51 10.62
CA PRO A 36 -2.85 7.41 11.97
C PRO A 36 -1.74 7.28 13.02
N GLU A 37 -2.01 7.66 14.27
CA GLU A 37 -1.04 7.54 15.37
C GLU A 37 -0.61 6.10 15.66
N LYS A 38 -1.50 5.13 15.41
CA LYS A 38 -1.25 3.71 15.59
C LYS A 38 -1.30 3.01 14.24
N THR A 39 -0.19 2.38 13.85
CA THR A 39 -0.07 1.65 12.59
C THR A 39 -0.04 0.14 12.80
N LEU A 40 -0.51 -0.63 11.80
CA LEU A 40 -0.41 -2.08 11.80
C LEU A 40 0.96 -2.54 11.30
N HIS A 41 1.47 -3.64 11.86
CA HIS A 41 2.79 -4.16 11.51
C HIS A 41 2.87 -4.80 10.13
N ASN A 42 1.74 -5.26 9.57
CA ASN A 42 1.65 -5.93 8.28
C ASN A 42 1.03 -5.05 7.18
N ALA A 43 0.98 -3.73 7.40
CA ALA A 43 0.31 -2.78 6.52
C ALA A 43 1.29 -1.84 5.81
N ILE A 44 0.90 -1.42 4.61
CA ILE A 44 1.49 -0.33 3.84
C ILE A 44 0.45 0.80 3.80
N TYR A 45 0.84 1.98 4.24
CA TYR A 45 -0.01 3.17 4.22
C TYR A 45 0.35 4.02 3.00
N LEU A 46 -0.64 4.29 2.18
CA LEU A 46 -0.57 4.99 0.90
C LEU A 46 -1.35 6.30 1.03
N GLN A 47 -0.72 7.42 0.67
CA GLN A 47 -1.40 8.72 0.63
C GLN A 47 -2.48 8.70 -0.44
N LYS A 48 -3.72 9.04 -0.06
CA LYS A 48 -4.85 9.25 -0.97
C LYS A 48 -5.85 10.17 -0.28
N ASP A 49 -6.34 11.21 -0.95
CA ASP A 49 -7.31 12.10 -0.34
C ASP A 49 -8.69 11.41 -0.25
N ASP A 50 -9.48 11.73 0.78
CA ASP A 50 -10.78 11.08 1.02
C ASP A 50 -11.80 11.33 -0.10
N GLU A 51 -11.64 12.42 -0.85
CA GLU A 51 -12.48 12.76 -2.01
C GLU A 51 -12.12 11.96 -3.27
N GLU A 52 -10.89 11.41 -3.34
CA GLU A 52 -10.45 10.60 -4.48
C GLU A 52 -11.10 9.20 -4.44
N PRO A 53 -11.49 8.65 -5.60
CA PRO A 53 -12.05 7.30 -5.64
C PRO A 53 -11.04 6.25 -5.15
N MET A 54 -11.55 5.17 -4.55
CA MET A 54 -10.71 4.01 -4.24
C MET A 54 -10.21 3.36 -5.55
N PRO A 55 -8.98 2.82 -5.57
CA PRO A 55 -8.50 2.08 -6.72
C PRO A 55 -9.41 0.89 -7.02
N GLN A 56 -9.66 0.66 -8.30
CA GLN A 56 -10.38 -0.51 -8.78
C GLN A 56 -9.39 -1.58 -9.19
N PHE A 57 -9.47 -2.75 -8.54
CA PHE A 57 -8.62 -3.89 -8.88
C PHE A 57 -9.34 -4.83 -9.85
N LYS A 58 -8.63 -5.23 -10.90
CA LYS A 58 -9.07 -6.19 -11.92
C LYS A 58 -8.02 -7.28 -12.11
N GLN A 59 -8.46 -8.39 -12.70
CA GLN A 59 -7.53 -9.47 -13.03
C GLN A 59 -6.54 -9.00 -14.09
N GLY A 60 -5.24 -9.15 -13.81
CA GLY A 60 -4.16 -8.72 -14.70
C GLY A 60 -3.53 -7.39 -14.32
N ASP A 61 -4.08 -6.69 -13.34
CA ASP A 61 -3.48 -5.45 -12.82
C ASP A 61 -2.14 -5.75 -12.14
N TRP A 62 -1.20 -4.83 -12.30
CA TRP A 62 0.13 -4.94 -11.72
C TRP A 62 0.27 -4.02 -10.52
N ILE A 63 0.83 -4.58 -9.45
CA ILE A 63 1.27 -3.82 -8.28
C ILE A 63 2.78 -3.88 -8.26
N SER A 64 3.41 -2.71 -8.32
CA SER A 64 4.87 -2.59 -8.26
C SER A 64 5.29 -1.69 -7.10
N TYR A 65 6.38 -2.10 -6.46
CA TYR A 65 7.01 -1.37 -5.39
C TYR A 65 8.46 -1.10 -5.78
N GLU A 66 8.78 0.17 -5.98
CA GLU A 66 10.15 0.61 -6.20
C GLU A 66 10.75 1.07 -4.88
N HIS A 67 11.82 0.40 -4.47
CA HIS A 67 12.72 0.85 -3.41
C HIS A 67 14.09 1.06 -4.06
N ARG A 68 14.64 2.27 -3.93
CA ARG A 68 16.02 2.54 -4.36
C ARG A 68 17.02 2.09 -3.32
#